data_AF-A0A7J8NTS3-F1
#
_entry.id   AF-A0A7J8NTS3-F1
#
_cell.length_a   1.000
_cell.length_b   1.000
_cell.length_c   1.000
_cell.angle_alpha   90.00
_cell.angle_beta   90.00
_cell.angle_gamma   90.00
#
_symmetry.space_group_name_H-M   'P 1'
#
loop_
_entity.id
_entity.type
_entity.pdbx_description
1 polymer ?
#
loop_
_entity_poly.entity_id
_entity_poly.type
_entity_poly.pdbx_seq_one_letter_code
_entity_poly.pdbx_strand_id
1 'polypeptide(L)'
;MPGASNFKDCGALESLVKKQAADGRLYAAVCASPAVALGSWGLLKGLKATCYPSFMEQLQSCATAVESRVQQDGKVVTSRGPGSTMEFAVTLVEQLYGKEKADEVSGPLVMRPNHGDEYTITELNPLEWKCNNVPQ
;
A
#
# COMPACT_ATOMS: atom_id res chain seq x y z
N MET A 1 -16.71 -2.76 10.70
CA MET A 1 -15.99 -1.91 9.73
C MET A 1 -16.94 -1.48 8.62
N PRO A 2 -17.62 -0.33 8.73
CA PRO A 2 -18.58 0.09 7.69
C PRO A 2 -17.91 0.69 6.44
N GLY A 3 -16.69 1.23 6.52
CA GLY A 3 -16.09 2.01 5.42
C GLY A 3 -16.00 1.28 4.07
N ALA A 4 -15.35 0.12 4.02
CA ALA A 4 -15.19 -0.64 2.76
C ALA A 4 -16.53 -1.19 2.23
N SER A 5 -17.44 -1.59 3.13
CA SER A 5 -18.80 -2.01 2.75
C SER A 5 -19.60 -0.84 2.17
N ASN A 6 -19.52 0.35 2.78
CA ASN A 6 -20.16 1.55 2.26
C ASN A 6 -19.63 1.92 0.87
N PHE A 7 -18.34 1.71 0.61
CA PHE A 7 -17.79 1.88 -0.74
C PHE A 7 -18.39 0.88 -1.71
N LYS A 8 -18.36 -0.42 -1.37
CA LYS A 8 -18.93 -1.50 -2.19
C LYS A 8 -20.38 -1.21 -2.58
N ASP A 9 -21.19 -0.75 -1.63
CA ASP A 9 -22.63 -0.55 -1.81
C ASP A 9 -22.97 0.82 -2.47
N CYS A 10 -21.96 1.67 -2.71
CA CYS A 10 -22.13 2.95 -3.39
C CYS A 10 -22.06 2.78 -4.92
N GLY A 11 -23.22 2.62 -5.56
CA GLY A 11 -23.32 2.43 -7.02
C GLY A 11 -22.73 3.58 -7.85
N ALA A 12 -22.75 4.81 -7.34
CA ALA A 12 -22.10 5.95 -8.00
C ALA A 12 -20.57 5.80 -8.02
N LEU A 13 -19.97 5.37 -6.90
CA LEU A 13 -18.54 5.11 -6.81
C LEU A 13 -18.15 3.92 -7.69
N GLU A 14 -18.91 2.82 -7.65
CA GLU A 14 -18.69 1.66 -8.51
C GLU A 14 -18.64 2.07 -10.00
N SER A 15 -19.63 2.85 -10.44
CA SER A 15 -19.72 3.32 -11.84
C SER A 15 -18.52 4.18 -12.23
N LEU A 16 -18.09 5.08 -11.36
CA LEU A 16 -16.92 5.94 -11.59
C LEU A 16 -15.63 5.12 -11.68
N VAL A 17 -15.41 4.17 -10.77
CA VAL A 17 -14.18 3.36 -10.75
C VAL A 17 -14.16 2.36 -11.91
N LYS A 18 -15.30 1.75 -12.27
CA LYS A 18 -15.40 0.91 -13.47
C LYS A 18 -15.07 1.69 -14.73
N LYS A 19 -15.57 2.92 -14.88
CA LYS A 19 -15.22 3.79 -16.00
C LYS A 19 -13.74 4.15 -15.99
N GLN A 20 -13.17 4.50 -14.84
CA GLN A 20 -11.74 4.80 -14.68
C GLN A 20 -10.87 3.62 -15.16
N ALA A 21 -11.21 2.39 -14.76
CA ALA A 21 -10.52 1.19 -15.17
C ALA A 21 -10.70 0.88 -16.68
N ALA A 22 -11.93 1.03 -17.20
CA ALA A 22 -12.22 0.80 -18.62
C ALA A 22 -11.47 1.80 -19.54
N ASP A 23 -11.28 3.03 -19.09
CA ASP A 23 -10.49 4.06 -19.78
C ASP A 23 -8.97 3.81 -19.66
N GLY A 24 -8.52 2.72 -19.04
CA GLY A 24 -7.10 2.39 -18.87
C GLY A 24 -6.36 3.32 -17.92
N ARG A 25 -7.07 4.01 -17.02
CA ARG A 25 -6.49 4.96 -16.06
C ARG A 25 -6.16 4.27 -14.74
N LEU A 26 -5.32 4.94 -13.94
CA LEU A 26 -4.94 4.47 -12.61
C LEU A 26 -6.16 4.40 -11.68
N TYR A 27 -6.25 3.32 -10.91
CA TYR A 27 -7.18 3.15 -9.80
C TYR A 27 -6.51 2.36 -8.68
N ALA A 28 -6.93 2.59 -7.44
CA ALA A 28 -6.22 2.05 -6.30
C ALA A 28 -7.13 1.82 -5.09
N ALA A 29 -6.74 0.88 -4.23
CA ALA A 29 -7.45 0.59 -2.99
C ALA A 29 -6.49 0.13 -1.89
N VAL A 30 -6.82 0.42 -0.64
CA VAL A 30 -5.99 0.06 0.53
C VAL A 30 -6.84 -0.59 1.61
N CYS A 31 -6.21 -1.38 2.48
CA CYS A 31 -6.84 -2.03 3.62
C CYS A 31 -7.86 -3.08 3.19
N ALA A 32 -9.13 -2.96 3.60
CA ALA A 32 -10.18 -3.91 3.25
C ALA A 32 -10.76 -3.67 1.84
N SER A 33 -10.62 -2.46 1.30
CA SER A 33 -11.25 -2.04 0.04
C SER A 33 -10.85 -2.86 -1.20
N PRO A 34 -9.60 -3.38 -1.35
CA PRO A 34 -9.27 -4.25 -2.48
C PRO A 34 -10.18 -5.48 -2.56
N ALA A 35 -10.35 -6.21 -1.45
CA ALA A 35 -11.18 -7.42 -1.43
C ALA A 35 -12.68 -7.11 -1.42
N VAL A 36 -13.09 -6.09 -0.65
CA VAL A 36 -14.51 -5.81 -0.39
C VAL A 36 -15.16 -5.01 -1.51
N ALA A 37 -14.47 -4.01 -2.07
CA ALA A 37 -15.01 -3.17 -3.13
C ALA A 37 -14.51 -3.62 -4.51
N LEU A 38 -13.23 -3.41 -4.83
CA LEU A 38 -12.69 -3.70 -6.18
C LEU A 38 -12.88 -5.16 -6.59
N GLY A 39 -12.62 -6.10 -5.68
CA GLY A 39 -12.83 -7.53 -5.88
C GLY A 39 -14.29 -7.86 -6.20
N SER A 40 -15.23 -7.32 -5.43
CA SER A 40 -16.67 -7.53 -5.66
C SER A 40 -17.17 -6.93 -6.98
N TRP A 41 -16.55 -5.86 -7.46
CA TRP A 41 -16.86 -5.22 -8.73
C TRP A 41 -16.20 -5.90 -9.94
N GLY A 42 -15.40 -6.94 -9.72
CA GLY A 42 -14.69 -7.70 -10.76
C GLY A 42 -13.45 -6.99 -11.30
N LEU A 43 -12.99 -5.91 -10.66
CA LEU A 43 -11.88 -5.07 -11.15
C LEU A 43 -10.48 -5.64 -10.88
N LEU A 44 -10.41 -6.79 -10.20
CA LEU A 44 -9.15 -7.48 -9.88
C LEU A 44 -9.00 -8.83 -10.60
N LYS A 45 -9.95 -9.20 -11.47
CA LYS A 45 -9.96 -10.50 -12.14
C LYS A 45 -8.72 -10.67 -13.01
N GLY A 46 -7.92 -11.70 -12.71
CA GLY A 46 -6.68 -12.02 -13.43
C GLY A 46 -5.49 -11.13 -13.07
N LEU A 47 -5.61 -10.28 -12.04
CA LEU A 47 -4.55 -9.38 -11.57
C LEU A 47 -4.00 -9.87 -10.22
N LYS A 48 -2.76 -9.47 -9.93
CA LYS A 48 -2.16 -9.59 -8.60
C LYS A 48 -2.60 -8.43 -7.71
N ALA A 49 -2.97 -8.75 -6.47
CA ALA A 49 -3.40 -7.76 -5.49
C ALA A 49 -3.01 -8.16 -4.07
N THR A 50 -2.94 -7.18 -3.18
CA THR A 50 -2.76 -7.35 -1.73
C THR A 50 -3.89 -6.63 -1.00
N CYS A 51 -4.16 -7.00 0.25
CA CYS A 51 -5.13 -6.31 1.10
C CYS A 51 -4.79 -6.50 2.58
N TYR A 52 -5.65 -5.97 3.46
CA TYR A 52 -5.50 -6.17 4.89
C TYR A 52 -5.55 -7.68 5.23
N PRO A 53 -4.71 -8.19 6.18
CA PRO A 53 -4.55 -9.62 6.42
C PRO A 53 -5.86 -10.39 6.62
N SER A 54 -6.81 -9.83 7.38
CA SER A 54 -8.10 -10.50 7.66
C SER A 54 -9.02 -10.62 6.44
N PHE A 55 -8.68 -10.01 5.30
CA PHE A 55 -9.45 -10.07 4.05
C PHE A 55 -8.72 -10.85 2.94
N MET A 56 -7.55 -11.43 3.23
CA MET A 56 -6.75 -12.13 2.22
C MET A 56 -7.48 -13.35 1.64
N GLU A 57 -8.22 -14.10 2.47
CA GLU A 57 -9.05 -15.22 2.00
C GLU A 57 -10.13 -14.75 1.02
N GLN A 58 -10.81 -13.64 1.33
CA GLN A 58 -11.78 -13.03 0.42
C GLN A 58 -11.10 -12.55 -0.87
N LEU A 59 -9.90 -11.98 -0.78
CA LEU A 59 -9.15 -11.53 -1.96
C LEU A 59 -8.77 -12.70 -2.89
N GLN A 60 -8.37 -13.85 -2.33
CA GLN A 60 -8.03 -15.06 -3.10
C GLN A 60 -9.19 -15.55 -3.97
N SER A 61 -10.44 -15.25 -3.60
CA SER A 61 -11.61 -15.60 -4.42
C SER A 61 -11.77 -14.75 -5.69
N CYS A 62 -11.08 -13.60 -5.80
CA CYS A 62 -11.28 -12.65 -6.90
C CYS A 62 -9.99 -12.15 -7.57
N ALA A 63 -8.81 -12.46 -7.04
CA ALA A 63 -7.50 -12.02 -7.54
C ALA A 63 -6.38 -13.02 -7.19
N THR A 64 -5.21 -12.89 -7.83
CA THR A 64 -4.00 -13.57 -7.35
C THR A 64 -3.46 -12.81 -6.12
N ALA A 65 -3.84 -13.27 -4.93
CA ALA A 65 -3.45 -12.62 -3.69
C ALA A 65 -1.94 -12.77 -3.42
N VAL A 66 -1.29 -11.68 -3.03
CA VAL A 66 0.13 -11.61 -2.67
C VAL A 66 0.34 -10.85 -1.37
N GLU A 67 1.40 -11.17 -0.63
CA GLU A 67 1.67 -10.58 0.69
C GLU A 67 2.55 -9.31 0.66
N SER A 68 2.82 -8.77 -0.52
CA SER A 68 3.54 -7.49 -0.65
C SER A 68 2.80 -6.37 0.09
N ARG A 69 3.55 -5.42 0.65
CA ARG A 69 2.98 -4.24 1.36
C ARG A 69 2.16 -3.37 0.41
N VAL A 70 2.68 -3.19 -0.80
CA VAL A 70 2.03 -2.55 -1.94
C VAL A 70 2.18 -3.48 -3.14
N GLN A 71 1.08 -3.73 -3.85
CA GLN A 71 1.07 -4.49 -5.08
C GLN A 71 0.58 -3.62 -6.22
N GLN A 72 1.46 -3.40 -7.21
CA GLN A 72 1.11 -2.83 -8.50
C GLN A 72 0.96 -3.94 -9.53
N ASP A 73 -0.12 -3.91 -10.31
CA ASP A 73 -0.30 -4.75 -11.50
C ASP A 73 -0.94 -3.92 -12.62
N GLY A 74 -0.17 -3.56 -13.64
CA GLY A 74 -0.60 -2.62 -14.67
C GLY A 74 -1.03 -1.27 -14.10
N LYS A 75 -2.34 -0.97 -14.17
CA LYS A 75 -2.96 0.29 -13.71
C LYS A 75 -3.60 0.22 -12.32
N VAL A 76 -3.65 -0.96 -11.70
CA VAL A 76 -4.17 -1.11 -10.34
C VAL A 76 -3.03 -1.09 -9.33
N VAL A 77 -3.24 -0.35 -8.24
CA VAL A 77 -2.35 -0.36 -7.06
C VAL A 77 -3.15 -0.74 -5.83
N THR A 78 -2.70 -1.75 -5.09
CA THR A 78 -3.33 -2.19 -3.83
C THR A 78 -2.35 -2.18 -2.66
N SER A 79 -2.83 -1.99 -1.44
CA SER A 79 -1.97 -1.94 -0.24
C SER A 79 -2.65 -2.51 1.00
N ARG A 80 -1.86 -2.94 1.99
CA ARG A 80 -2.34 -3.73 3.14
C ARG A 80 -3.02 -2.94 4.24
N GLY A 81 -2.52 -1.78 4.66
CA GLY A 81 -3.10 -1.05 5.79
C GLY A 81 -2.27 0.16 6.24
N PRO A 82 -2.52 0.72 7.43
CA PRO A 82 -1.87 1.95 7.89
C PRO A 82 -0.35 1.94 7.80
N GLY A 83 0.27 0.80 8.13
CA GLY A 83 1.73 0.65 8.06
C GLY A 83 2.30 0.75 6.64
N SER A 84 1.52 0.45 5.61
CA SER A 84 1.95 0.49 4.20
C SER A 84 1.33 1.66 3.41
N THR A 85 0.65 2.59 4.09
CA THR A 85 -0.03 3.72 3.43
C THR A 85 0.96 4.72 2.82
N MET A 86 2.10 4.96 3.47
CA MET A 86 3.11 5.87 2.94
C MET A 86 3.74 5.31 1.66
N GLU A 87 4.10 4.03 1.65
CA GLU A 87 4.62 3.33 0.47
C GLU A 87 3.59 3.35 -0.66
N PHE A 88 2.34 3.10 -0.33
CA PHE A 88 1.22 3.16 -1.27
C PHE A 88 1.06 4.54 -1.92
N ALA A 89 1.14 5.61 -1.13
CA ALA A 89 1.06 6.97 -1.64
C ALA A 89 2.24 7.29 -2.59
N VAL A 90 3.46 6.93 -2.21
CA VAL A 90 4.66 7.12 -3.05
C VAL A 90 4.57 6.33 -4.36
N THR A 91 4.08 5.09 -4.32
CA THR A 91 3.83 4.31 -5.55
C THR A 91 2.85 5.01 -6.48
N LEU A 92 1.80 5.66 -5.96
CA LEU A 92 0.89 6.45 -6.79
C LEU A 92 1.54 7.71 -7.36
N VAL A 93 2.40 8.39 -6.58
CA VAL A 93 3.19 9.52 -7.08
C VAL A 93 4.09 9.08 -8.23
N GLU A 94 4.78 7.95 -8.09
CA GLU A 94 5.63 7.40 -9.15
C GLU A 94 4.82 7.09 -10.42
N GLN A 95 3.63 6.50 -10.27
CA GLN A 95 2.76 6.20 -11.40
C GLN A 95 2.21 7.44 -12.12
N LEU A 96 2.03 8.56 -11.41
CA LEU A 96 1.47 9.79 -11.96
C LEU A 96 2.54 10.76 -12.49
N TYR A 97 3.70 10.84 -11.83
CA TYR A 97 4.70 11.87 -12.04
C TYR A 97 6.11 11.32 -12.32
N GLY A 98 6.28 10.00 -12.30
CA GLY A 98 7.55 9.34 -12.54
C GLY A 98 8.43 9.21 -11.29
N LYS A 99 9.50 8.42 -11.45
CA LYS A 99 10.40 8.02 -10.36
C LYS A 99 11.10 9.21 -9.69
N GLU A 100 11.58 10.17 -10.47
CA GLU A 100 12.28 11.36 -9.93
C GLU A 100 11.41 12.12 -8.92
N LYS A 101 10.12 12.32 -9.24
CA LYS A 101 9.19 12.99 -8.31
C LYS A 101 8.89 12.14 -7.08
N ALA A 102 8.81 10.82 -7.23
CA ALA A 102 8.63 9.92 -6.10
C ALA A 102 9.85 9.93 -5.16
N ASP A 103 11.06 9.97 -5.71
CA ASP A 103 12.31 10.06 -4.95
C ASP A 103 12.41 11.42 -4.21
N GLU A 104 12.06 12.52 -4.88
CA GLU A 104 11.99 13.86 -4.28
C GLU A 104 11.00 13.92 -3.10
N VAL A 105 9.82 13.31 -3.24
CA VAL A 105 8.79 13.30 -2.19
C VAL A 105 9.16 12.33 -1.05
N SER A 106 9.74 11.17 -1.37
CA SER A 106 10.03 10.13 -0.37
C SER A 106 11.25 10.42 0.49
N GLY A 107 12.26 11.12 -0.03
CA GLY A 107 13.48 11.45 0.71
C GLY A 107 13.23 12.13 2.07
N PRO A 108 12.47 13.24 2.13
CA PRO A 108 12.14 13.93 3.38
C PRO A 108 11.21 13.15 4.32
N LEU A 109 10.53 12.10 3.82
CA LEU A 109 9.62 11.29 4.64
C LEU A 109 10.36 10.27 5.51
N VAL A 110 11.67 10.10 5.33
CA VAL A 110 12.53 9.18 6.10
C VAL A 110 11.94 7.78 6.13
N MET A 111 11.38 7.37 4.98
CA MET A 111 10.76 6.07 4.82
C MET A 111 11.82 4.98 4.80
N ARG A 112 11.42 3.76 5.15
CA ARG A 112 12.32 2.62 4.98
C ARG A 112 12.58 2.40 3.48
N PRO A 113 13.85 2.28 3.06
CA PRO A 113 14.20 2.20 1.64
C PRO A 113 13.63 0.95 0.95
N ASN A 114 13.59 -0.22 1.60
CA ASN A 114 12.79 -1.38 1.17
C ASN A 114 12.42 -2.30 2.35
N HIS A 115 11.30 -3.01 2.22
CA HIS A 115 10.88 -4.04 3.18
C HIS A 115 11.62 -5.36 2.88
N GLY A 116 12.82 -5.51 3.43
CA GLY A 116 13.68 -6.68 3.22
C GLY A 116 15.16 -6.38 3.39
N ASP A 117 15.54 -5.10 3.23
CA ASP A 117 16.89 -4.63 3.51
C ASP A 117 17.13 -4.68 5.03
N GLU A 118 18.33 -5.12 5.43
CA GLU A 118 18.73 -5.08 6.84
C GLU A 118 18.66 -3.64 7.35
N TYR A 119 17.97 -3.44 8.47
CA TYR A 119 17.89 -2.15 9.12
C TYR A 119 19.16 -1.93 9.93
N THR A 120 20.07 -1.10 9.41
CA THR A 120 21.23 -0.63 10.16
C THR A 120 20.85 0.60 10.99
N ILE A 121 20.86 0.46 12.32
CA ILE A 121 20.83 1.60 13.23
C ILE A 121 22.25 2.14 13.30
N THR A 122 22.48 3.33 12.75
CA THR A 122 23.72 4.08 13.02
C THR A 122 23.46 5.00 14.20
N GLU A 123 24.03 4.65 15.35
CA GLU A 123 24.04 5.55 16.51
C GLU A 123 25.07 6.67 16.24
N LEU A 124 24.61 7.91 16.16
CA LEU A 124 25.48 9.05 15.86
C LEU A 124 26.30 9.51 17.08
N ASN A 125 25.84 9.18 18.29
CA ASN A 125 26.47 9.54 19.56
C ASN A 125 26.58 8.31 20.47
N PRO A 126 27.40 7.30 20.12
CA PRO A 126 27.52 6.10 20.93
C PRO A 126 28.05 6.43 22.32
N LEU A 127 27.30 6.06 23.36
CA LEU A 127 27.74 6.20 24.75
C LEU A 127 28.58 4.98 25.13
N GLU A 128 29.81 5.20 25.60
CA GLU A 128 30.60 4.16 26.25
C GLU A 128 30.01 3.87 27.65
N TRP A 129 29.27 2.78 27.79
CA TRP A 129 28.84 2.28 29.10
C TRP A 129 30.04 1.67 29.84
N LYS A 130 30.64 2.43 30.76
CA LYS A 130 31.62 1.90 31.71
C LYS A 130 30.88 1.43 32.97
N CYS A 131 30.86 0.12 33.21
CA CYS A 131 30.18 -0.53 34.34
C CYS A 131 30.61 -0.09 35.76
N ASN A 132 31.45 0.95 35.91
CA ASN A 132 32.06 1.33 37.19
C ASN A 132 31.71 2.73 37.70
N ASN A 133 30.88 3.55 37.02
CA ASN A 133 30.59 4.90 37.52
C ASN A 133 29.09 5.23 37.51
N VAL A 134 28.63 5.79 38.63
CA VAL A 134 27.32 6.44 38.78
C VAL A 134 27.24 7.60 37.78
N PRO A 135 26.12 7.77 37.04
CA PRO A 135 25.99 8.87 36.08
C PRO A 135 26.07 10.22 36.81
N GLN A 136 26.95 11.12 36.33
CA GLN A 136 26.91 12.56 36.62
C GLN A 136 26.18 13.30 35.50
#